data_AF-A0A6A5TLT7-F1
#
_entry.id   AF-A0A6A5TLT7-F1
#
_cell.length_a   1.000
_cell.length_b   1.000
_cell.length_c   1.000
_cell.angle_alpha   90.00
_cell.angle_beta   90.00
_cell.angle_gamma   90.00
#
_symmetry.space_group_name_H-M   'P 1'
#
loop_
_entity.id
_entity.type
_entity.pdbx_description
1 polymer ?
#
loop_
_entity_poly.entity_id
_entity_poly.type
_entity_poly.pdbx_seq_one_letter_code
_entity_poly.pdbx_strand_id
1 'polypeptide(L)'
;MASRSLKSLCGLMSPIFPLKAKAKAKTSRRLQFMSDLHLEIGQQYMSFDFPTTAPFLVLGGDIGRLVDYDGYLAFLQRQATRYERVFLVLGNHEFYGMSYGEGLERAGQLVCEPALAGKTTLLQQGRYELDLPGARVIILGCVLWSRIAAESAERVAMAVSDFKQIRGWTVDAHNAAHAADLAWLQAEMECIQREKSGERERERVVVVITHHAPLVRGTASPRHDDSPYRSAFATDLLCRHGIGADCNRVKFWVFGHTHWTTDFAAASGVRLVSNQRGYVFPGNTRPIDQGPMDLTPKHTFDPGRYIQL
;
A
#
# COMPACT_ATOMS: atom_id res chain seq x y z
N MET A 1 10.32 3.06 81.79
CA MET A 1 9.56 1.93 81.21
C MET A 1 9.27 2.33 79.77
N ALA A 2 9.85 1.67 78.75
CA ALA A 2 9.28 0.49 78.05
C ALA A 2 7.86 0.77 77.51
N SER A 3 7.50 0.58 76.23
CA SER A 3 8.09 -0.26 75.16
C SER A 3 7.64 0.20 73.75
N ARG A 4 8.42 -0.19 72.71
CA ARG A 4 8.13 -0.42 71.26
C ARG A 4 6.64 -0.27 70.84
N SER A 5 6.27 0.25 69.67
CA SER A 5 6.71 -0.06 68.29
C SER A 5 6.00 0.90 67.30
N LEU A 6 6.18 0.95 65.96
CA LEU A 6 7.02 0.23 64.98
C LEU A 6 7.40 1.23 63.84
N LYS A 7 7.97 0.77 62.71
CA LYS A 7 8.33 1.60 61.54
C LYS A 7 7.35 1.42 60.38
N SER A 8 7.13 2.47 59.59
CA SER A 8 6.84 2.35 58.16
C SER A 8 7.72 3.33 57.39
N LEU A 9 8.42 2.84 56.38
CA LEU A 9 9.39 3.60 55.57
C LEU A 9 9.15 3.28 54.09
N CYS A 10 8.45 4.17 53.40
CA CYS A 10 8.39 4.25 51.94
C CYS A 10 8.08 5.73 51.60
N GLY A 11 8.84 6.43 50.77
CA GLY A 11 9.74 5.93 49.73
C GLY A 11 9.18 6.22 48.33
N LEU A 12 8.57 7.39 48.11
CA LEU A 12 8.19 7.85 46.78
C LEU A 12 9.45 8.22 45.97
N MET A 13 10.08 7.20 45.38
CA MET A 13 10.93 7.39 44.22
C MET A 13 10.04 7.59 43.00
N SER A 14 9.85 8.84 42.58
CA SER A 14 9.26 9.14 41.28
C SER A 14 10.13 8.53 40.18
N PRO A 15 9.61 7.66 39.29
CA PRO A 15 10.38 7.17 38.17
C PRO A 15 10.62 8.34 37.20
N ILE A 16 11.87 8.83 37.16
CA ILE A 16 12.34 9.75 36.13
C ILE A 16 12.43 8.95 34.83
N PHE A 17 11.30 8.87 34.11
CA PHE A 17 11.32 8.43 32.72
C PHE A 17 12.13 9.44 31.91
N PRO A 18 13.17 9.03 31.18
CA PRO A 18 13.86 9.93 30.28
C PRO A 18 12.89 10.33 29.18
N LEU A 19 12.49 11.60 29.17
CA LEU A 19 11.83 12.24 28.04
C LEU A 19 12.76 12.06 26.83
N LYS A 20 12.47 11.05 25.99
CA LYS A 20 13.11 10.91 24.68
C LYS A 20 12.91 12.23 23.96
N ALA A 21 14.01 12.94 23.70
CA ALA A 21 13.97 14.19 22.98
C ALA A 21 13.21 13.97 21.66
N LYS A 22 12.13 14.72 21.46
CA LYS A 22 11.49 14.80 20.14
C LYS A 22 12.53 15.38 19.19
N ALA A 23 13.19 14.51 18.43
CA ALA A 23 14.03 14.94 17.32
C ALA A 23 13.16 15.85 16.45
N LYS A 24 13.60 17.10 16.24
CA LYS A 24 12.95 17.98 15.26
C LYS A 24 12.95 17.23 13.93
N ALA A 25 11.77 16.92 13.41
CA ALA A 25 11.64 16.34 12.08
C ALA A 25 12.21 17.34 11.07
N LYS A 26 13.47 17.14 10.65
CA LYS A 26 13.86 17.51 9.30
C LYS A 26 12.94 16.70 8.41
N THR A 27 12.01 17.37 7.73
CA THR A 27 11.05 16.77 6.81
C THR A 27 11.80 16.07 5.68
N SER A 28 12.16 14.80 5.92
CA SER A 28 12.96 14.03 4.99
C SER A 28 12.08 13.63 3.82
N ARG A 29 12.55 13.86 2.60
CA ARG A 29 11.90 13.41 1.36
C ARG A 29 11.89 11.88 1.24
N ARG A 30 11.19 11.18 2.12
CA ARG A 30 11.14 9.71 2.18
C ARG A 30 9.69 9.27 2.31
N LEU A 31 9.35 8.20 1.60
CA LEU A 31 8.04 7.57 1.63
C LEU A 31 8.26 6.08 1.96
N GLN A 32 7.88 5.67 3.16
CA GLN A 32 7.87 4.27 3.56
C GLN A 32 6.66 3.59 2.92
N PHE A 33 6.79 2.35 2.46
CA PHE A 33 5.71 1.68 1.72
C PHE A 33 5.66 0.19 2.01
N MET A 34 4.44 -0.35 2.06
CA MET A 34 4.16 -1.77 2.21
C MET A 34 2.75 -2.11 1.71
N SER A 35 2.55 -3.36 1.33
CA SER A 35 1.28 -3.93 0.87
C SER A 35 1.18 -5.39 1.30
N ASP A 36 0.02 -6.01 1.06
CA ASP A 36 -0.18 -7.45 1.21
C ASP A 36 0.11 -7.92 2.64
N LEU A 37 -0.27 -7.10 3.64
CA LEU A 37 -0.04 -7.39 5.06
C LEU A 37 -0.96 -8.50 5.58
N HIS A 38 -2.14 -8.68 4.98
CA HIS A 38 -3.15 -9.67 5.33
C HIS A 38 -3.42 -9.80 6.84
N LEU A 39 -3.70 -8.67 7.50
CA LEU A 39 -3.88 -8.62 8.95
C LEU A 39 -5.17 -9.32 9.43
N GLU A 40 -6.10 -9.64 8.53
CA GLU A 40 -7.26 -10.50 8.81
C GLU A 40 -6.85 -11.93 9.21
N ILE A 41 -5.74 -12.43 8.64
CA ILE A 41 -5.26 -13.78 8.89
C ILE A 41 -4.75 -13.87 10.32
N GLY A 42 -5.46 -14.59 11.18
CA GLY A 42 -5.12 -14.68 12.60
C GLY A 42 -5.28 -13.38 13.38
N GLN A 43 -6.06 -12.41 12.87
CA GLN A 43 -6.41 -11.16 13.58
C GLN A 43 -5.19 -10.34 14.06
N GLN A 44 -4.22 -10.18 13.17
CA GLN A 44 -2.95 -9.52 13.43
C GLN A 44 -3.04 -7.98 13.50
N TYR A 45 -4.22 -7.40 13.29
CA TYR A 45 -4.47 -5.95 13.36
C TYR A 45 -3.92 -5.28 14.63
N MET A 46 -3.89 -5.97 15.77
CA MET A 46 -3.35 -5.43 17.04
C MET A 46 -1.89 -5.81 17.31
N SER A 47 -1.41 -6.94 16.79
CA SER A 47 -0.08 -7.48 17.09
C SER A 47 0.99 -7.12 16.06
N PHE A 48 0.60 -6.77 14.83
CA PHE A 48 1.54 -6.33 13.80
C PHE A 48 2.07 -4.91 14.10
N ASP A 49 3.39 -4.78 14.09
CA ASP A 49 4.13 -3.55 14.26
C ASP A 49 5.42 -3.57 13.42
N PHE A 50 5.93 -2.39 13.08
CA PHE A 50 7.07 -2.16 12.19
C PHE A 50 7.78 -0.85 12.55
N PRO A 51 9.08 -0.66 12.27
CA PRO A 51 9.78 0.58 12.54
C PRO A 51 9.27 1.73 11.66
N THR A 52 9.17 2.94 12.21
CA THR A 52 8.90 4.16 11.42
C THR A 52 10.22 4.69 10.83
N THR A 53 10.39 4.57 9.52
CA THR A 53 11.63 4.97 8.81
C THR A 53 11.47 6.25 7.98
N ALA A 54 10.24 6.69 7.71
CA ALA A 54 9.89 7.89 6.96
C ALA A 54 8.76 8.70 7.63
N PRO A 55 8.58 10.00 7.30
CA PRO A 55 7.45 10.79 7.78
C PRO A 55 6.12 10.40 7.12
N PHE A 56 6.16 9.82 5.91
CA PHE A 56 4.99 9.43 5.14
C PHE A 56 4.95 7.91 4.95
N LEU A 57 3.76 7.32 5.06
CA LEU A 57 3.52 5.89 4.86
C LEU A 57 2.56 5.65 3.68
N VAL A 58 2.87 4.67 2.85
CA VAL A 58 1.95 4.06 1.88
C VAL A 58 1.55 2.67 2.36
N LEU A 59 0.24 2.43 2.35
CA LEU A 59 -0.40 1.14 2.50
C LEU A 59 -1.02 0.78 1.15
N GLY A 60 -0.36 -0.10 0.39
CA GLY A 60 -0.60 -0.39 -1.03
C GLY A 60 -1.61 -1.51 -1.31
N GLY A 61 -2.70 -1.56 -0.56
CA GLY A 61 -3.72 -2.62 -0.65
C GLY A 61 -3.33 -3.93 0.03
N ASP A 62 -4.35 -4.78 0.23
CA ASP A 62 -4.33 -6.05 0.96
C ASP A 62 -3.70 -5.94 2.36
N ILE A 63 -4.06 -4.86 3.05
CA ILE A 63 -3.71 -4.63 4.45
C ILE A 63 -4.60 -5.48 5.35
N GLY A 64 -5.87 -5.62 4.97
CA GLY A 64 -6.89 -6.34 5.69
C GLY A 64 -8.19 -6.39 4.90
N ARG A 65 -9.31 -6.52 5.61
CA ARG A 65 -10.66 -6.51 5.03
C ARG A 65 -11.51 -5.41 5.66
N LEU A 66 -12.30 -4.69 4.88
CA LEU A 66 -13.18 -3.63 5.40
C LEU A 66 -14.35 -4.18 6.22
N VAL A 67 -14.63 -5.48 6.14
CA VAL A 67 -15.56 -6.16 7.07
C VAL A 67 -15.00 -6.24 8.51
N ASP A 68 -13.68 -6.25 8.68
CA ASP A 68 -13.00 -6.29 9.99
C ASP A 68 -12.80 -4.86 10.55
N TYR A 69 -13.83 -4.00 10.41
CA TYR A 69 -13.72 -2.54 10.49
C TYR A 69 -12.97 -2.03 11.73
N ASP A 70 -13.34 -2.47 12.93
CA ASP A 70 -12.75 -2.00 14.18
C ASP A 70 -11.25 -2.36 14.30
N GLY A 71 -10.88 -3.56 13.82
CA GLY A 71 -9.49 -4.00 13.77
C GLY A 71 -8.67 -3.17 12.79
N TYR A 72 -9.22 -2.95 11.59
CA TYR A 72 -8.60 -2.13 10.54
C TYR A 72 -8.44 -0.67 11.01
N LEU A 73 -9.48 -0.08 11.59
CA LEU A 73 -9.46 1.28 12.14
C LEU A 73 -8.41 1.44 13.24
N ALA A 74 -8.36 0.51 14.20
CA ALA A 74 -7.37 0.57 15.27
C ALA A 74 -5.94 0.28 14.77
N PHE A 75 -5.75 -0.44 13.65
CA PHE A 75 -4.46 -0.50 12.96
C PHE A 75 -4.08 0.85 12.34
N LEU A 76 -4.97 1.47 11.56
CA LEU A 76 -4.75 2.78 10.93
C LEU A 76 -4.50 3.88 11.96
N GLN A 77 -5.21 3.87 13.09
CA GLN A 77 -5.05 4.85 14.17
C GLN A 77 -3.62 4.82 14.72
N ARG A 78 -3.03 3.64 14.96
CA ARG A 78 -1.62 3.54 15.37
C ARG A 78 -0.69 4.18 14.35
N GLN A 79 -0.97 4.02 13.04
CA GLN A 79 -0.15 4.65 12.00
C GLN A 79 -0.36 6.18 11.96
N ALA A 80 -1.60 6.68 12.02
CA ALA A 80 -1.89 8.10 12.08
C ALA A 80 -1.21 8.82 13.27
N THR A 81 -1.00 8.14 14.41
CA THR A 81 -0.22 8.72 15.52
C THR A 81 1.28 8.85 15.25
N ARG A 82 1.84 8.05 14.32
CA ARG A 82 3.29 7.90 14.10
C ARG A 82 3.81 8.56 12.82
N TYR A 83 2.95 8.71 11.81
CA TYR A 83 3.27 9.35 10.54
C TYR A 83 2.66 10.76 10.45
N GLU A 84 3.21 11.59 9.56
CA GLU A 84 2.66 12.90 9.18
C GLU A 84 1.45 12.72 8.25
N ARG A 85 1.49 11.70 7.37
CA ARG A 85 0.41 11.29 6.47
C ARG A 85 0.52 9.79 6.19
N VAL A 86 -0.63 9.11 6.17
CA VAL A 86 -0.80 7.74 5.69
C VAL A 86 -1.63 7.79 4.41
N PHE A 87 -1.11 7.21 3.34
CA PHE A 87 -1.80 7.01 2.06
C PHE A 87 -2.29 5.57 2.00
N LEU A 88 -3.59 5.38 1.76
CA LEU A 88 -4.21 4.07 1.66
C LEU A 88 -4.72 3.86 0.23
N VAL A 89 -4.17 2.86 -0.46
CA VAL A 89 -4.78 2.25 -1.64
C VAL A 89 -5.46 0.96 -1.18
N LEU A 90 -6.60 0.62 -1.77
CA LEU A 90 -7.31 -0.63 -1.49
C LEU A 90 -6.78 -1.74 -2.41
N GLY A 91 -6.73 -2.96 -1.91
CA GLY A 91 -6.54 -4.17 -2.70
C GLY A 91 -7.82 -4.97 -2.83
N ASN A 92 -7.73 -6.22 -3.31
CA ASN A 92 -8.89 -7.08 -3.49
C ASN A 92 -9.41 -7.64 -2.15
N HIS A 93 -8.53 -7.89 -1.17
CA HIS A 93 -8.94 -8.36 0.16
C HIS A 93 -9.74 -7.32 0.94
N GLU A 94 -9.52 -6.02 0.73
CA GLU A 94 -10.33 -4.98 1.36
C GLU A 94 -11.84 -5.14 1.08
N PHE A 95 -12.21 -5.69 -0.10
CA PHE A 95 -13.59 -5.91 -0.53
C PHE A 95 -14.17 -7.29 -0.15
N TYR A 96 -13.38 -8.21 0.40
CA TYR A 96 -13.86 -9.56 0.71
C TYR A 96 -14.96 -9.54 1.79
N GLY A 97 -16.08 -10.23 1.50
CA GLY A 97 -17.26 -10.28 2.36
C GLY A 97 -18.29 -9.16 2.13
N MET A 98 -18.05 -8.27 1.18
CA MET A 98 -18.96 -7.17 0.80
C MET A 98 -18.99 -6.98 -0.72
N SER A 99 -19.90 -6.16 -1.23
CA SER A 99 -19.86 -5.72 -2.63
C SER A 99 -18.85 -4.59 -2.82
N TYR A 100 -18.39 -4.40 -4.06
CA TYR A 100 -17.41 -3.36 -4.39
C TYR A 100 -17.88 -1.96 -3.99
N GLY A 101 -19.14 -1.62 -4.25
CA GLY A 101 -19.74 -0.32 -3.88
C GLY A 101 -19.76 -0.08 -2.36
N GLU A 102 -20.24 -1.05 -1.57
CA GLU A 102 -20.19 -0.98 -0.11
C GLU A 102 -18.77 -0.81 0.42
N GLY A 103 -17.78 -1.45 -0.21
CA GLY A 103 -16.37 -1.28 0.16
C GLY A 103 -15.82 0.10 -0.12
N LEU A 104 -16.18 0.73 -1.25
CA LEU A 104 -15.80 2.12 -1.52
C LEU A 104 -16.42 3.09 -0.50
N GLU A 105 -17.71 2.92 -0.18
CA GLU A 105 -18.39 3.71 0.86
C GLU A 105 -17.74 3.51 2.23
N ARG A 106 -17.46 2.25 2.61
CA ARG A 106 -16.85 1.90 3.89
C ARG A 106 -15.42 2.43 4.02
N ALA A 107 -14.63 2.38 2.95
CA ALA A 107 -13.29 2.96 2.92
C ALA A 107 -13.33 4.50 3.04
N GLY A 108 -14.30 5.15 2.41
CA GLY A 108 -14.55 6.58 2.55
C GLY A 108 -14.91 6.97 3.99
N GLN A 109 -15.83 6.24 4.63
CA GLN A 109 -16.18 6.39 6.04
C GLN A 109 -14.95 6.21 6.95
N LEU A 110 -14.18 5.13 6.72
CA LEU A 110 -13.00 4.77 7.50
C LEU A 110 -11.96 5.89 7.56
N VAL A 111 -11.65 6.55 6.43
CA VAL A 111 -10.66 7.64 6.41
C VAL A 111 -11.18 8.96 7.00
N CYS A 112 -12.49 9.09 7.17
CA CYS A 112 -13.14 10.21 7.86
C CYS A 112 -13.26 10.01 9.38
N GLU A 113 -12.90 8.84 9.92
CA GLU A 113 -12.97 8.55 11.35
C GLU A 113 -12.17 9.56 12.19
N PRO A 114 -12.75 10.20 13.23
CA PRO A 114 -12.06 11.18 14.07
C PRO A 114 -10.77 10.65 14.71
N ALA A 115 -10.72 9.35 14.97
CA ALA A 115 -9.54 8.65 15.50
C ALA A 115 -8.29 8.77 14.60
N LEU A 116 -8.47 9.00 13.28
CA LEU A 116 -7.38 9.17 12.32
C LEU A 116 -6.91 10.63 12.19
N ALA A 117 -7.58 11.58 12.85
CA ALA A 117 -7.21 13.00 12.92
C ALA A 117 -6.92 13.66 11.54
N GLY A 118 -7.61 13.23 10.48
CA GLY A 118 -7.41 13.73 9.11
C GLY A 118 -6.05 13.39 8.49
N LYS A 119 -5.28 12.46 9.09
CA LYS A 119 -3.94 12.05 8.64
C LYS A 119 -3.93 10.83 7.73
N THR A 120 -5.07 10.22 7.45
CA THR A 120 -5.18 9.14 6.48
C THR A 120 -5.87 9.67 5.23
N THR A 121 -5.41 9.26 4.05
CA THR A 121 -5.97 9.67 2.76
C THR A 121 -6.17 8.45 1.89
N LEU A 122 -7.43 8.17 1.55
CA LEU A 122 -7.80 7.16 0.57
C LEU A 122 -7.38 7.64 -0.83
N LEU A 123 -6.60 6.83 -1.53
CA LEU A 123 -6.21 7.02 -2.91
C LEU A 123 -6.96 6.01 -3.77
N GLN A 124 -8.24 6.29 -4.02
CA GLN A 124 -9.05 5.57 -5.00
C GLN A 124 -9.45 6.54 -6.11
N GLN A 125 -8.77 6.43 -7.26
CA GLN A 125 -8.73 7.48 -8.28
C GLN A 125 -8.38 8.85 -7.64
N GLY A 126 -7.44 8.81 -6.70
CA GLY A 126 -7.11 9.92 -5.82
C GLY A 126 -5.75 10.53 -6.13
N ARG A 127 -5.70 11.86 -6.17
CA ARG A 127 -4.47 12.65 -6.25
C ARG A 127 -4.21 13.36 -4.93
N TYR A 128 -2.96 13.35 -4.50
CA TYR A 128 -2.49 14.12 -3.35
C TYR A 128 -1.15 14.81 -3.67
N GLU A 129 -0.91 15.99 -3.09
CA GLU A 129 0.31 16.76 -3.32
C GLU A 129 1.03 17.09 -2.01
N LEU A 130 2.35 16.89 -2.03
CA LEU A 130 3.26 17.24 -0.94
C LEU A 130 4.24 18.32 -1.42
N ASP A 131 4.15 19.51 -0.84
CA ASP A 131 5.20 20.52 -0.91
C ASP A 131 6.32 20.16 0.07
N LEU A 132 7.40 19.57 -0.45
CA LEU A 132 8.59 19.24 0.31
C LEU A 132 9.73 20.24 0.01
N PRO A 133 10.74 20.37 0.89
CA PRO A 133 11.86 21.27 0.65
C PRO A 133 12.56 21.00 -0.70
N GLY A 134 12.34 21.90 -1.66
CA GLY A 134 12.90 21.85 -3.02
C GLY A 134 12.21 20.90 -4.02
N ALA A 135 11.10 20.26 -3.66
CA ALA A 135 10.35 19.39 -4.59
C ALA A 135 8.84 19.44 -4.33
N ARG A 136 8.04 19.42 -5.41
CA ARG A 136 6.59 19.17 -5.35
C ARG A 136 6.37 17.71 -5.75
N VAL A 137 5.93 16.90 -4.79
CA VAL A 137 5.65 15.48 -5.02
C VAL A 137 4.15 15.32 -5.27
N ILE A 138 3.79 14.73 -6.41
CA ILE A 138 2.42 14.41 -6.78
C ILE A 138 2.27 12.90 -6.63
N ILE A 139 1.33 12.49 -5.80
CA ILE A 139 1.00 11.09 -5.53
C ILE A 139 -0.36 10.80 -6.18
N LEU A 140 -0.39 9.80 -7.06
CA LEU A 140 -1.59 9.27 -7.69
C LEU A 140 -1.84 7.86 -7.17
N GLY A 141 -3.09 7.47 -6.89
CA GLY A 141 -3.39 6.07 -6.60
C GLY A 141 -4.84 5.61 -6.84
N CYS A 142 -4.95 4.32 -7.10
CA CYS A 142 -6.17 3.55 -7.37
C CYS A 142 -5.88 2.05 -7.18
N VAL A 143 -6.89 1.18 -7.12
CA VAL A 143 -6.66 -0.29 -7.09
C VAL A 143 -5.88 -0.73 -8.34
N LEU A 144 -6.24 -0.17 -9.49
CA LEU A 144 -5.83 -0.59 -10.84
C LEU A 144 -6.06 -2.09 -11.03
N TRP A 145 -7.30 -2.54 -10.93
CA TRP A 145 -7.68 -3.92 -11.27
C TRP A 145 -7.03 -4.36 -12.59
N SER A 146 -6.75 -5.65 -12.76
CA SER A 146 -6.13 -6.17 -13.97
C SER A 146 -7.08 -6.16 -15.19
N ARG A 147 -6.56 -6.37 -16.40
CA ARG A 147 -7.36 -6.63 -17.59
C ARG A 147 -7.41 -8.12 -17.93
N ILE A 148 -8.57 -8.72 -17.69
CA ILE A 148 -8.85 -10.11 -18.03
C ILE A 148 -9.36 -10.18 -19.47
N ALA A 149 -8.68 -10.96 -20.31
CA ALA A 149 -9.07 -11.19 -21.69
C ALA A 149 -10.33 -12.09 -21.78
N ALA A 150 -11.20 -11.85 -22.77
CA ALA A 150 -12.51 -12.50 -22.86
C ALA A 150 -12.41 -14.03 -22.98
N GLU A 151 -11.42 -14.51 -23.74
CA GLU A 151 -11.08 -15.92 -23.91
C GLU A 151 -10.64 -16.63 -22.61
N SER A 152 -10.25 -15.86 -21.59
CA SER A 152 -9.83 -16.36 -20.27
C SER A 152 -10.88 -16.13 -19.17
N ALA A 153 -11.95 -15.38 -19.46
CA ALA A 153 -12.88 -14.86 -18.46
C ALA A 153 -13.50 -15.96 -17.56
N GLU A 154 -14.06 -17.01 -18.16
CA GLU A 154 -14.70 -18.11 -17.44
C GLU A 154 -13.69 -18.87 -16.54
N ARG A 155 -12.50 -19.15 -17.08
CA ARG A 155 -11.42 -19.84 -16.35
C ARG A 155 -10.90 -19.01 -15.18
N VAL A 156 -10.76 -17.69 -15.37
CA VAL A 156 -10.32 -16.76 -14.32
C VAL A 156 -11.40 -16.62 -13.24
N ALA A 157 -12.68 -16.46 -13.62
CA ALA A 157 -13.80 -16.38 -12.68
C ALA A 157 -13.93 -17.62 -11.78
N MET A 158 -13.66 -18.81 -12.33
CA MET A 158 -13.64 -20.05 -11.55
C MET A 158 -12.40 -20.19 -10.65
N ALA A 159 -11.25 -19.63 -11.03
CA ALA A 159 -9.98 -19.83 -10.32
C ALA A 159 -9.72 -18.78 -9.24
N VAL A 160 -9.96 -17.50 -9.53
CA VAL A 160 -9.58 -16.37 -8.67
C VAL A 160 -10.61 -16.14 -7.56
N SER A 161 -10.15 -15.90 -6.35
CA SER A 161 -10.99 -15.77 -5.14
C SER A 161 -11.91 -14.55 -5.18
N ASP A 162 -11.48 -13.46 -5.82
CA ASP A 162 -12.22 -12.18 -5.91
C ASP A 162 -13.67 -12.37 -6.37
N PHE A 163 -13.89 -13.15 -7.42
CA PHE A 163 -15.22 -13.44 -8.01
C PHE A 163 -16.11 -14.32 -7.12
N LYS A 164 -15.59 -14.81 -5.99
CA LYS A 164 -16.30 -15.60 -4.98
C LYS A 164 -16.45 -14.85 -3.65
N GLN A 165 -15.46 -14.02 -3.30
CA GLN A 165 -15.38 -13.32 -2.02
C GLN A 165 -15.97 -11.90 -2.08
N ILE A 166 -15.93 -11.24 -3.25
CA ILE A 166 -16.53 -9.92 -3.45
C ILE A 166 -17.95 -10.10 -4.00
N ARG A 167 -18.95 -9.65 -3.24
CA ARG A 167 -20.36 -9.94 -3.49
C ARG A 167 -20.83 -9.28 -4.79
N GLY A 168 -21.20 -10.10 -5.77
CA GLY A 168 -21.68 -9.65 -7.07
C GLY A 168 -20.58 -9.15 -8.02
N TRP A 169 -19.30 -9.44 -7.74
CA TRP A 169 -18.19 -9.08 -8.61
C TRP A 169 -18.12 -9.99 -9.83
N THR A 170 -18.03 -9.40 -11.02
CA THR A 170 -17.97 -10.11 -12.30
C THR A 170 -16.71 -9.71 -13.08
N VAL A 171 -16.31 -10.52 -14.06
CA VAL A 171 -15.17 -10.18 -14.94
C VAL A 171 -15.42 -8.87 -15.70
N ASP A 172 -16.67 -8.60 -16.08
CA ASP A 172 -17.04 -7.33 -16.73
C ASP A 172 -16.90 -6.14 -15.78
N ALA A 173 -17.31 -6.27 -14.51
CA ALA A 173 -17.14 -5.23 -13.50
C ALA A 173 -15.66 -4.98 -13.17
N HIS A 174 -14.86 -6.05 -13.09
CA HIS A 174 -13.41 -6.00 -12.91
C HIS A 174 -12.73 -5.25 -14.07
N ASN A 175 -13.05 -5.63 -15.32
CA ASN A 175 -12.52 -4.97 -16.52
C ASN A 175 -13.00 -3.51 -16.67
N ALA A 176 -14.24 -3.20 -16.26
CA ALA A 176 -14.75 -1.83 -16.24
C ALA A 176 -14.02 -0.96 -15.20
N ALA A 177 -13.74 -1.51 -14.02
CA ALA A 177 -12.95 -0.83 -12.99
C ALA A 177 -11.49 -0.61 -13.42
N HIS A 178 -10.85 -1.60 -14.06
CA HIS A 178 -9.55 -1.42 -14.72
C HIS A 178 -9.57 -0.26 -15.72
N ALA A 179 -10.56 -0.23 -16.62
CA ALA A 179 -10.66 0.81 -17.65
C ALA A 179 -10.87 2.20 -17.04
N ALA A 180 -11.66 2.32 -15.97
CA ALA A 180 -11.87 3.57 -15.26
C ALA A 180 -10.58 4.06 -14.56
N ASP A 181 -9.89 3.18 -13.84
CA ASP A 181 -8.62 3.50 -13.17
C ASP A 181 -7.53 3.92 -14.18
N LEU A 182 -7.44 3.23 -15.31
CA LEU A 182 -6.49 3.55 -16.39
C LEU A 182 -6.80 4.90 -17.05
N ALA A 183 -8.07 5.15 -17.40
CA ALA A 183 -8.48 6.41 -18.02
C ALA A 183 -8.26 7.61 -17.07
N TRP A 184 -8.53 7.43 -15.77
CA TRP A 184 -8.23 8.44 -14.75
C TRP A 184 -6.72 8.70 -14.63
N LEU A 185 -5.89 7.66 -14.55
CA LEU A 185 -4.42 7.81 -14.51
C LEU A 185 -3.89 8.56 -15.75
N GLN A 186 -4.40 8.25 -16.94
CA GLN A 186 -4.04 8.95 -18.17
C GLN A 186 -4.39 10.44 -18.10
N ALA A 187 -5.63 10.78 -17.71
CA ALA A 187 -6.07 12.17 -17.57
C ALA A 187 -5.22 12.96 -16.55
N GLU A 188 -4.85 12.35 -15.43
CA GLU A 188 -3.95 12.96 -14.45
C GLU A 188 -2.53 13.15 -15.00
N MET A 189 -1.97 12.16 -15.70
CA MET A 189 -0.65 12.30 -16.34
C MET A 189 -0.63 13.43 -17.38
N GLU A 190 -1.64 13.52 -18.24
CA GLU A 190 -1.77 14.62 -19.18
C GLU A 190 -1.92 15.98 -18.48
N CYS A 191 -2.69 16.06 -17.40
CA CYS A 191 -2.84 17.27 -16.58
C CYS A 191 -1.48 17.72 -16.03
N ILE A 192 -0.73 16.80 -15.43
CA ILE A 192 0.62 17.05 -14.88
C ILE A 192 1.63 17.43 -15.98
N GLN A 193 1.48 16.93 -17.21
CA GLN A 193 2.31 17.35 -18.34
C GLN A 193 1.98 18.78 -18.81
N ARG A 194 0.70 19.18 -18.80
CA ARG A 194 0.22 20.52 -19.19
C ARG A 194 0.50 21.60 -18.14
N GLU A 195 0.60 21.22 -16.86
CA GLU A 195 0.97 22.13 -15.77
C GLU A 195 2.35 22.76 -16.00
N LYS A 196 2.36 24.04 -16.38
CA LYS A 196 3.59 24.84 -16.55
C LYS A 196 4.51 24.69 -15.35
N SER A 197 5.81 24.50 -15.61
CA SER A 197 6.84 24.73 -14.60
C SER A 197 6.81 26.22 -14.24
N GLY A 198 6.45 26.56 -13.01
CA GLY A 198 6.58 27.93 -12.52
C GLY A 198 8.06 28.35 -12.47
N GLU A 199 8.32 29.65 -12.42
CA GLU A 199 9.65 30.30 -12.52
C GLU A 199 10.65 29.93 -11.40
N ARG A 200 10.30 29.01 -10.50
CA ARG A 200 11.21 28.40 -9.54
C ARG A 200 11.38 26.93 -9.88
N GLU A 201 12.60 26.57 -10.28
CA GLU A 201 13.06 25.22 -10.59
C GLU A 201 12.98 24.27 -9.38
N ARG A 202 11.75 23.89 -8.98
CA ARG A 202 11.51 22.81 -8.04
C ARG A 202 11.36 21.52 -8.81
N GLU A 203 12.02 20.47 -8.33
CA GLU A 203 11.85 19.12 -8.86
C GLU A 203 10.38 18.70 -8.74
N ARG A 204 9.75 18.30 -9.85
CA ARG A 204 8.40 17.71 -9.83
C ARG A 204 8.56 16.19 -9.86
N VAL A 205 8.14 15.53 -8.79
CA VAL A 205 8.25 14.07 -8.64
C VAL A 205 6.85 13.48 -8.70
N VAL A 206 6.56 12.64 -9.70
CA VAL A 206 5.29 11.89 -9.72
C VAL A 206 5.54 10.48 -9.20
N VAL A 207 4.72 10.06 -8.24
CA VAL A 207 4.66 8.71 -7.67
C VAL A 207 3.28 8.15 -7.98
N VAL A 208 3.23 7.00 -8.64
CA VAL A 208 1.98 6.24 -8.81
C VAL A 208 1.97 5.10 -7.79
N ILE A 209 0.83 4.86 -7.16
CA ILE A 209 0.61 3.77 -6.20
C ILE A 209 -0.61 2.99 -6.67
N THR A 210 -0.42 1.71 -6.98
CA THR A 210 -1.51 0.79 -7.31
C THR A 210 -1.49 -0.41 -6.39
N HIS A 211 -2.57 -1.20 -6.39
CA HIS A 211 -2.51 -2.51 -5.78
C HIS A 211 -2.01 -3.56 -6.78
N HIS A 212 -2.68 -3.73 -7.93
CA HIS A 212 -2.19 -4.70 -8.92
C HIS A 212 -0.95 -4.17 -9.66
N ALA A 213 -0.23 -5.10 -10.30
CA ALA A 213 1.02 -4.82 -10.98
C ALA A 213 0.84 -4.16 -12.38
N PRO A 214 1.56 -3.07 -12.69
CA PRO A 214 1.48 -2.34 -13.97
C PRO A 214 2.33 -2.95 -15.12
N LEU A 215 2.92 -4.12 -14.86
CA LEU A 215 3.64 -4.97 -15.80
C LEU A 215 3.43 -6.43 -15.37
N VAL A 216 3.49 -7.36 -16.32
CA VAL A 216 3.46 -8.81 -16.08
C VAL A 216 4.85 -9.35 -15.74
N ARG A 217 5.89 -8.85 -16.41
CA ARG A 217 7.28 -9.33 -16.23
C ARG A 217 8.00 -8.61 -15.09
N GLY A 218 8.66 -9.38 -14.21
CA GLY A 218 9.51 -8.87 -13.12
C GLY A 218 8.75 -8.36 -11.88
N THR A 219 7.42 -8.41 -11.92
CA THR A 219 6.50 -7.97 -10.87
C THR A 219 5.88 -9.12 -10.07
N ALA A 220 5.94 -10.35 -10.58
CA ALA A 220 5.52 -11.58 -9.89
C ALA A 220 6.67 -12.58 -9.80
N SER A 221 6.51 -13.63 -8.99
CA SER A 221 7.49 -14.73 -8.91
C SER A 221 7.57 -15.47 -10.25
N PRO A 222 8.78 -15.72 -10.82
CA PRO A 222 8.94 -16.35 -12.14
C PRO A 222 8.27 -17.71 -12.30
N ARG A 223 8.02 -18.43 -11.19
CA ARG A 223 7.25 -19.69 -11.18
C ARG A 223 5.81 -19.55 -11.74
N HIS A 224 5.31 -18.32 -11.85
CA HIS A 224 3.98 -17.98 -12.33
C HIS A 224 3.96 -17.42 -13.76
N ASP A 225 5.11 -17.28 -14.44
CA ASP A 225 5.21 -16.68 -15.78
C ASP A 225 4.34 -17.44 -16.81
N ASP A 226 4.29 -18.76 -16.70
CA ASP A 226 3.46 -19.67 -17.52
C ASP A 226 2.05 -19.92 -16.95
N SER A 227 1.66 -19.22 -15.88
CA SER A 227 0.32 -19.37 -15.29
C SER A 227 -0.76 -18.91 -16.27
N PRO A 228 -1.77 -19.75 -16.57
CA PRO A 228 -2.88 -19.37 -17.45
C PRO A 228 -3.78 -18.30 -16.83
N TYR A 229 -3.59 -17.96 -15.56
CA TYR A 229 -4.37 -16.95 -14.82
C TYR A 229 -3.62 -15.63 -14.65
N ARG A 230 -2.38 -15.48 -15.16
CA ARG A 230 -1.52 -14.30 -14.91
C ARG A 230 -2.16 -12.95 -15.25
N SER A 231 -3.06 -12.91 -16.24
CA SER A 231 -3.78 -11.70 -16.65
C SER A 231 -4.77 -11.19 -15.60
N ALA A 232 -5.12 -11.99 -14.59
CA ALA A 232 -5.95 -11.57 -13.45
C ALA A 232 -5.16 -10.81 -12.37
N PHE A 233 -3.82 -10.82 -12.42
CA PHE A 233 -2.95 -10.26 -11.39
C PHE A 233 -2.13 -9.05 -11.87
N ALA A 234 -1.97 -8.90 -13.19
CA ALA A 234 -1.08 -7.91 -13.80
C ALA A 234 -1.52 -7.52 -15.22
N THR A 235 -1.11 -6.34 -15.68
CA THR A 235 -1.35 -5.88 -17.06
C THR A 235 -0.18 -5.04 -17.56
N ASP A 236 0.30 -5.27 -18.78
CA ASP A 236 1.50 -4.60 -19.34
C ASP A 236 1.22 -3.15 -19.79
N LEU A 237 1.06 -2.24 -18.83
CA LEU A 237 0.76 -0.83 -19.08
C LEU A 237 2.00 0.01 -19.40
N LEU A 238 3.16 -0.35 -18.83
CA LEU A 238 4.42 0.40 -19.02
C LEU A 238 5.24 -0.07 -20.24
N CYS A 239 4.63 -0.85 -21.14
CA CYS A 239 5.21 -1.18 -22.43
C CYS A 239 5.04 -0.03 -23.44
N ARG A 240 5.75 -0.10 -24.59
CA ARG A 240 5.76 0.94 -25.64
C ARG A 240 4.38 1.26 -26.24
N HIS A 241 3.40 0.37 -26.08
CA HIS A 241 2.03 0.52 -26.61
C HIS A 241 0.96 0.76 -25.52
N GLY A 242 1.37 0.89 -24.25
CA GLY A 242 0.51 1.37 -23.17
C GLY A 242 0.82 2.83 -22.82
N ILE A 243 0.58 3.22 -21.57
CA ILE A 243 0.89 4.56 -21.03
C ILE A 243 2.40 4.82 -20.85
N GLY A 244 3.28 3.89 -21.28
CA GLY A 244 4.72 3.99 -21.12
C GLY A 244 5.36 5.25 -21.72
N ALA A 245 4.72 5.87 -22.73
CA ALA A 245 5.14 7.17 -23.29
C ALA A 245 4.77 8.36 -22.38
N ASP A 246 3.59 8.33 -21.77
CA ASP A 246 3.05 9.38 -20.90
C ASP A 246 3.68 9.36 -19.50
N CYS A 247 4.19 8.19 -19.11
CA CYS A 247 4.89 7.94 -17.85
C CYS A 247 6.27 8.61 -17.74
N ASN A 248 6.70 9.41 -18.72
CA ASN A 248 8.03 10.06 -18.74
C ASN A 248 8.34 10.98 -17.52
N ARG A 249 7.31 11.39 -16.77
CA ARG A 249 7.43 12.16 -15.51
C ARG A 249 7.21 11.32 -14.25
N VAL A 250 6.86 10.04 -14.38
CA VAL A 250 6.67 9.11 -13.25
C VAL A 250 8.03 8.59 -12.80
N LYS A 251 8.47 9.03 -11.62
CA LYS A 251 9.76 8.64 -11.04
C LYS A 251 9.68 7.27 -10.38
N PHE A 252 8.56 6.99 -9.74
CA PHE A 252 8.31 5.75 -8.99
C PHE A 252 6.91 5.21 -9.26
N TRP A 253 6.81 3.88 -9.36
CA TRP A 253 5.54 3.15 -9.32
C TRP A 253 5.58 2.11 -8.18
N VAL A 254 4.72 2.28 -7.19
CA VAL A 254 4.56 1.37 -6.04
C VAL A 254 3.42 0.40 -6.31
N PHE A 255 3.59 -0.90 -6.09
CA PHE A 255 2.52 -1.90 -6.28
C PHE A 255 2.58 -3.09 -5.30
N GLY A 256 1.49 -3.87 -5.23
CA GLY A 256 1.27 -5.04 -4.37
C GLY A 256 0.79 -6.29 -5.15
N HIS A 257 -0.13 -7.05 -4.56
CA HIS A 257 -0.96 -8.13 -5.12
C HIS A 257 -0.26 -9.44 -5.53
N THR A 258 1.00 -9.40 -5.95
CA THR A 258 1.69 -10.55 -6.56
C THR A 258 2.44 -11.44 -5.56
N HIS A 259 2.42 -11.07 -4.28
CA HIS A 259 3.27 -11.53 -3.18
C HIS A 259 4.78 -11.56 -3.50
N TRP A 260 5.20 -10.68 -4.43
CA TRP A 260 6.55 -10.60 -4.95
C TRP A 260 7.14 -9.21 -4.77
N THR A 261 8.02 -9.09 -3.79
CA THR A 261 8.75 -7.86 -3.51
C THR A 261 9.80 -7.60 -4.59
N THR A 262 9.87 -6.39 -5.17
CA THR A 262 10.79 -6.08 -6.28
C THR A 262 11.31 -4.64 -6.23
N ASP A 263 12.36 -4.38 -6.99
CA ASP A 263 12.94 -3.04 -7.24
C ASP A 263 13.74 -3.08 -8.56
N PHE A 264 13.23 -2.41 -9.60
CA PHE A 264 13.88 -2.31 -10.91
C PHE A 264 13.39 -1.10 -11.71
N ALA A 265 14.17 -0.67 -12.69
CA ALA A 265 13.72 0.29 -13.69
C ALA A 265 13.05 -0.46 -14.87
N ALA A 266 11.81 -0.10 -15.20
CA ALA A 266 11.16 -0.58 -16.43
C ALA A 266 11.79 0.07 -17.67
N ALA A 267 11.48 -0.47 -18.86
CA ALA A 267 11.97 0.06 -20.13
C ALA A 267 11.54 1.51 -20.42
N SER A 268 10.48 2.00 -19.75
CA SER A 268 10.03 3.40 -19.76
C SER A 268 10.87 4.34 -18.89
N GLY A 269 11.84 3.82 -18.12
CA GLY A 269 12.63 4.58 -17.15
C GLY A 269 11.99 4.72 -15.76
N VAL A 270 10.70 4.37 -15.61
CA VAL A 270 10.01 4.37 -14.31
C VAL A 270 10.62 3.32 -13.38
N ARG A 271 10.91 3.68 -12.13
CA ARG A 271 11.36 2.71 -11.12
C ARG A 271 10.15 2.04 -10.45
N LEU A 272 9.95 0.76 -10.75
CA LEU A 272 8.92 -0.07 -10.14
C LEU A 272 9.47 -0.64 -8.83
N VAL A 273 8.69 -0.49 -7.76
CA VAL A 273 9.01 -1.00 -6.43
C VAL A 273 7.78 -1.66 -5.81
N SER A 274 8.02 -2.73 -5.06
CA SER A 274 7.00 -3.32 -4.19
C SER A 274 7.62 -3.74 -2.86
N ASN A 275 6.79 -3.96 -1.85
CA ASN A 275 7.20 -4.40 -0.53
C ASN A 275 6.06 -5.19 0.12
N GLN A 276 5.94 -6.42 -0.33
CA GLN A 276 4.76 -7.26 -0.19
C GLN A 276 5.03 -8.31 0.89
N ARG A 277 4.25 -8.30 1.96
CA ARG A 277 4.43 -9.26 3.06
C ARG A 277 3.91 -10.66 2.68
N GLY A 278 2.75 -10.72 2.04
CA GLY A 278 2.02 -11.95 1.72
C GLY A 278 1.49 -12.68 2.96
N TYR A 279 0.85 -13.82 2.74
CA TYR A 279 0.14 -14.55 3.79
C TYR A 279 1.05 -15.12 4.89
N VAL A 280 0.91 -14.60 6.12
CA VAL A 280 1.57 -15.10 7.34
C VAL A 280 0.52 -15.67 8.29
N PHE A 281 0.54 -16.99 8.50
CA PHE A 281 -0.42 -17.71 9.35
C PHE A 281 0.08 -17.86 10.79
N PRO A 282 -0.80 -17.89 11.81
CA PRO A 282 -0.44 -18.18 13.19
C PRO A 282 0.41 -19.45 13.32
N GLY A 283 1.51 -19.37 14.08
CA GLY A 283 2.48 -20.46 14.24
C GLY A 283 3.58 -20.50 13.18
N ASN A 284 3.38 -19.90 12.00
CA ASN A 284 4.40 -19.78 10.95
C ASN A 284 4.98 -18.37 10.90
N THR A 285 6.30 -18.25 11.02
CA THR A 285 7.01 -16.96 10.96
C THR A 285 7.45 -16.53 9.55
N ARG A 286 7.10 -17.32 8.51
CA ARG A 286 7.45 -17.08 7.11
C ARG A 286 6.19 -17.03 6.22
N PRO A 287 6.13 -16.15 5.21
CA PRO A 287 5.03 -16.14 4.24
C PRO A 287 4.98 -17.43 3.43
N ILE A 288 3.79 -18.02 3.25
CA ILE A 288 3.66 -19.33 2.58
C ILE A 288 3.87 -19.24 1.06
N ASP A 289 3.52 -18.11 0.44
CA ASP A 289 3.72 -17.93 -1.00
C ASP A 289 5.20 -17.80 -1.40
N GLN A 290 6.13 -17.59 -0.46
CA GLN A 290 7.56 -17.62 -0.76
C GLN A 290 8.04 -19.08 -0.75
N GLY A 291 7.97 -19.71 -1.93
CA GLY A 291 8.30 -21.14 -2.09
C GLY A 291 9.78 -21.47 -1.77
N PRO A 292 10.13 -22.75 -1.55
CA PRO A 292 11.36 -23.12 -0.83
C PRO A 292 12.73 -22.79 -1.46
N MET A 293 12.81 -22.13 -2.63
CA MET A 293 14.06 -21.98 -3.39
C MET A 293 14.31 -20.64 -4.12
N ASP A 294 13.61 -19.54 -3.79
CA ASP A 294 13.83 -18.23 -4.47
C ASP A 294 14.16 -17.07 -3.50
N LEU A 295 14.82 -17.39 -2.38
CA LEU A 295 15.17 -16.44 -1.33
C LEU A 295 16.47 -15.65 -1.62
N THR A 296 16.48 -14.89 -2.72
CA THR A 296 17.43 -13.76 -2.78
C THR A 296 16.90 -12.62 -1.89
N PRO A 297 17.74 -11.90 -1.11
CA PRO A 297 17.28 -10.81 -0.24
C PRO A 297 16.57 -9.65 -0.95
N LYS A 298 16.62 -9.62 -2.29
CA LYS A 298 15.92 -8.63 -3.11
C LYS A 298 14.38 -8.81 -3.06
N HIS A 299 13.92 -10.05 -2.93
CA HIS A 299 12.52 -10.45 -3.05
C HIS A 299 11.81 -10.70 -1.69
N THR A 300 12.46 -10.35 -0.58
CA THR A 300 11.90 -10.44 0.76
C THR A 300 11.31 -9.12 1.24
N PHE A 301 10.17 -9.20 1.92
CA PHE A 301 9.54 -8.08 2.64
C PHE A 301 10.52 -7.42 3.63
N ASP A 302 10.64 -6.10 3.59
CA ASP A 302 11.40 -5.30 4.54
C ASP A 302 10.46 -4.27 5.19
N PRO A 303 10.10 -4.42 6.47
CA PRO A 303 9.16 -3.49 7.13
C PRO A 303 9.72 -2.06 7.26
N GLY A 304 11.03 -1.86 7.07
CA GLY A 304 11.67 -0.54 7.04
C GLY A 304 11.78 0.11 5.66
N ARG A 305 11.39 -0.56 4.58
CA ARG A 305 11.65 -0.10 3.20
C ARG A 305 10.99 1.24 2.86
N TYR A 306 11.76 2.13 2.24
CA TYR A 306 11.30 3.43 1.78
C TYR A 306 11.90 3.81 0.42
N ILE A 307 11.23 4.67 -0.34
CA ILE A 307 11.81 5.39 -1.47
C ILE A 307 12.26 6.79 -1.06
N GLN A 308 13.32 7.27 -1.71
CA GLN A 308 13.83 8.63 -1.60
C GLN A 308 13.19 9.49 -2.70
N LEU A 309 12.35 10.45 -2.31
CA LEU A 309 11.61 11.33 -3.22
C LEU A 309 12.53 12.42 -3.79
#